data_AF-A0A328VNZ7-F1
#
_entry.id   AF-A0A328VNZ7-F1
#
_cell.length_a   1.000
_cell.length_b   1.000
_cell.length_c   1.000
_cell.angle_alpha   90.00
_cell.angle_beta   90.00
_cell.angle_gamma   90.00
#
_symmetry.space_group_name_H-M   'P 1'
#
loop_
_entity.id
_entity.type
_entity.pdbx_description
1 polymer ?
#
loop_
_entity_poly.entity_id
_entity_poly.type
_entity_poly.pdbx_seq_one_letter_code
_entity_poly.pdbx_strand_id
1 'polypeptide(L)'
;MRSAWSMAAVTFILKRLLENTLIEQAGPAGLGEVLVTALPPDRIALGTEERPQLNLYLYRLTPDSSWRQSPAPAPARAGSADSEPGEAGWQPLALKFHYLLSSYGERDGQGELLLGLAIDCLQQAALLAGERLQALLQALSADGSGRARANVLARLVSAAPLQELRIRPEFLGMEEQTRLWSAWQAHARLAMTYEVTALLKEAAPTAKAGPGRRMSAGDKHNPGQPS
;
A
#
# COMPACT_ATOMS: atom_id res chain seq x y z
N MET A 1 -14.06 -4.45 1.40
CA MET A 1 -13.08 -4.53 2.52
C MET A 1 -11.66 -4.94 2.05
N ARG A 2 -11.23 -4.62 0.82
CA ARG A 2 -9.86 -4.91 0.33
C ARG A 2 -8.83 -3.83 0.70
N SER A 3 -9.30 -2.59 0.92
CA SER A 3 -8.46 -1.44 1.28
C SER A 3 -7.70 -1.62 2.60
N ALA A 4 -8.32 -2.19 3.63
CA ALA A 4 -7.66 -2.42 4.92
C ALA A 4 -6.43 -3.35 4.81
N TRP A 5 -6.52 -4.40 3.99
CA TRP A 5 -5.41 -5.32 3.72
C TRP A 5 -4.30 -4.65 2.92
N SER A 6 -4.66 -3.81 1.94
CA SER A 6 -3.68 -3.01 1.20
C SER A 6 -2.89 -2.06 2.10
N MET A 7 -3.54 -1.39 3.06
CA MET A 7 -2.85 -0.48 3.97
C MET A 7 -1.80 -1.21 4.81
N ALA A 8 -2.18 -2.33 5.43
CA ALA A 8 -1.25 -3.16 6.20
C ALA A 8 -0.12 -3.70 5.30
N ALA A 9 -0.44 -4.11 4.07
CA ALA A 9 0.53 -4.64 3.13
C ALA A 9 1.62 -3.63 2.79
N VAL A 10 1.26 -2.38 2.51
CA VAL A 10 2.23 -1.31 2.25
C VAL A 10 3.21 -1.18 3.42
N THR A 11 2.71 -1.10 4.65
CA THR A 11 3.58 -0.98 5.84
C THR A 11 4.50 -2.19 5.99
N PHE A 12 3.99 -3.43 5.82
CA PHE A 12 4.82 -4.63 5.94
C PHE A 12 5.86 -4.76 4.83
N ILE A 13 5.53 -4.37 3.59
CA ILE A 13 6.49 -4.37 2.48
C ILE A 13 7.65 -3.42 2.79
N LEU A 14 7.36 -2.19 3.20
CA LEU A 14 8.38 -1.20 3.54
C LEU A 14 9.23 -1.67 4.73
N LYS A 15 8.58 -2.21 5.77
CA LYS A 15 9.27 -2.80 6.92
C LYS A 15 10.22 -3.92 6.50
N ARG A 16 9.78 -4.82 5.62
CA ARG A 16 10.60 -5.92 5.12
C ARG A 16 11.81 -5.44 4.31
N LEU A 17 11.63 -4.41 3.48
CA LEU A 17 12.73 -3.82 2.73
C LEU A 17 13.84 -3.32 3.67
N LEU A 18 13.44 -2.58 4.72
CA LEU A 18 14.35 -2.07 5.73
C LEU A 18 15.02 -3.22 6.51
N GLU A 19 14.26 -4.24 6.92
CA GLU A 19 14.80 -5.42 7.62
C GLU A 19 15.85 -6.14 6.77
N ASN A 20 15.56 -6.41 5.50
CA ASN A 20 16.49 -7.11 4.61
C ASN A 20 17.79 -6.31 4.43
N THR A 21 17.71 -5.00 4.19
CA THR A 21 18.89 -4.15 4.10
C THR A 21 19.71 -4.16 5.39
N LEU A 22 19.05 -4.10 6.55
CA LEU A 22 19.76 -4.09 7.82
C LEU A 22 20.39 -5.46 8.15
N ILE A 23 19.76 -6.58 7.78
CA ILE A 23 20.38 -7.91 7.92
C ILE A 23 21.69 -7.97 7.12
N GLU A 24 21.71 -7.38 5.92
CA GLU A 24 22.90 -7.38 5.05
C GLU A 24 23.97 -6.39 5.50
N GLN A 25 23.58 -5.20 5.96
CA GLN A 25 24.48 -4.06 6.12
C GLN A 25 24.80 -3.69 7.58
N ALA A 26 23.98 -4.08 8.56
CA ALA A 26 24.19 -3.69 9.96
C ALA A 26 25.45 -4.29 10.58
N GLY A 27 25.80 -5.54 10.21
CA GLY A 27 27.01 -6.21 10.67
C GLY A 27 28.29 -5.48 10.22
N PRO A 28 28.52 -5.32 8.90
CA PRO A 28 29.65 -4.56 8.37
C PRO A 28 29.73 -3.11 8.87
N ALA A 29 28.58 -2.48 9.12
CA ALA A 29 28.48 -1.12 9.65
C ALA A 29 28.74 -1.01 11.16
N GLY A 30 28.96 -2.12 11.87
CA GLY A 30 29.18 -2.12 13.32
C GLY A 30 27.95 -1.69 14.13
N LEU A 31 26.74 -1.81 13.56
CA LEU A 31 25.49 -1.38 14.18
C LEU A 31 24.95 -2.41 15.18
N GLY A 32 25.32 -3.68 15.03
CA GLY A 32 24.82 -4.78 15.86
C GLY A 32 23.43 -5.24 15.44
N GLU A 33 22.64 -5.75 16.38
CA GLU A 33 21.25 -6.12 16.13
C GLU A 33 20.38 -4.85 16.04
N VAL A 34 19.77 -4.62 14.89
CA VAL A 34 18.92 -3.45 14.62
C VAL A 34 17.46 -3.88 14.56
N LEU A 35 16.61 -3.21 15.32
CA LEU A 35 15.17 -3.44 15.30
C LEU A 35 14.48 -2.58 14.23
N VAL A 36 13.52 -3.15 13.51
CA VAL A 36 12.61 -2.39 12.65
C VAL A 36 11.19 -2.48 13.20
N THR A 37 10.58 -1.33 13.43
CA THR A 37 9.22 -1.19 13.99
C THR A 37 8.34 -0.32 13.10
N ALA A 38 7.02 -0.41 13.33
CA ALA A 38 6.02 0.44 12.70
C ALA A 38 4.98 0.87 13.74
N LEU A 39 5.44 1.58 14.76
CA LEU A 39 4.67 1.99 15.93
C LEU A 39 4.54 3.52 15.99
N PRO A 40 3.50 4.04 16.66
CA PRO A 40 3.48 5.44 17.08
C PRO A 40 4.77 5.86 17.81
N PRO A 41 5.32 7.06 17.56
CA PRO A 41 6.59 7.49 18.15
C PRO A 41 6.61 7.49 19.69
N ASP A 42 5.46 7.75 20.33
CA ASP A 42 5.28 7.71 21.80
C ASP A 42 5.44 6.30 22.40
N ARG A 43 5.36 5.25 21.57
CA ARG A 43 5.52 3.86 22.00
C ARG A 43 6.94 3.33 21.86
N ILE A 44 7.88 4.14 21.37
CA ILE A 44 9.28 3.75 21.30
C ILE A 44 9.93 3.96 22.67
N ALA A 45 10.47 2.90 23.24
CA ALA A 45 11.16 2.97 24.53
C ALA A 45 12.49 3.71 24.37
N LEU A 46 12.75 4.68 25.24
CA LEU A 46 13.96 5.51 25.26
C LEU A 46 14.65 5.38 26.62
N GLY A 47 15.96 5.65 26.67
CA GLY A 47 16.74 5.71 27.90
C GLY A 47 17.93 4.75 27.91
N THR A 48 18.24 4.18 29.08
CA THR A 48 19.43 3.34 29.32
C THR A 48 19.48 2.02 28.54
N GLU A 49 18.42 1.68 27.80
CA GLU A 49 18.40 0.55 26.87
C GLU A 49 17.98 0.98 25.45
N GLU A 50 18.30 2.21 25.03
CA GLU A 50 18.00 2.66 23.66
C GLU A 50 18.76 1.78 22.65
N ARG A 51 18.04 0.84 22.04
CA ARG A 51 18.63 -0.08 21.06
C ARG A 51 18.71 0.58 19.68
N PRO A 52 19.65 0.13 18.82
CA PRO A 52 19.68 0.54 17.43
C PRO A 52 18.33 0.18 16.78
N GLN A 53 17.56 1.18 16.35
CA GLN A 53 16.21 0.96 15.89
C GLN A 53 15.81 1.94 14.79
N LEU A 54 15.09 1.43 13.80
CA LEU A 54 14.29 2.21 12.85
C LEU A 54 12.81 2.06 13.18
N ASN A 55 12.08 3.17 13.17
CA ASN A 55 10.63 3.17 13.28
C ASN A 55 9.99 3.84 12.06
N LEU A 56 9.11 3.09 11.39
CA LEU A 56 8.35 3.53 10.22
C LEU A 56 6.89 3.76 10.60
N TYR A 57 6.54 5.00 10.93
CA TYR A 57 5.21 5.36 11.41
C TYR A 57 4.33 5.96 10.31
N LEU A 58 3.19 5.34 10.02
CA LEU A 58 2.16 5.90 9.12
C LEU A 58 1.36 6.98 9.88
N TYR A 59 1.62 8.26 9.61
CA TYR A 59 1.01 9.37 10.35
C TYR A 59 -0.16 10.03 9.62
N ARG A 60 -0.24 9.87 8.29
CA ARG A 60 -1.31 10.48 7.48
C ARG A 60 -1.62 9.65 6.25
N LEU A 61 -2.89 9.60 5.88
CA LEU A 61 -3.38 9.00 4.64
C LEU A 61 -4.13 10.09 3.85
N THR A 62 -3.82 10.25 2.56
CA THR A 62 -4.54 11.16 1.67
C THR A 62 -5.00 10.42 0.41
N PRO A 63 -6.16 10.78 -0.18
CA PRO A 63 -6.56 10.25 -1.47
C PRO A 63 -5.66 10.82 -2.57
N ASP A 64 -5.29 10.00 -3.55
CA ASP A 64 -4.63 10.51 -4.75
C ASP A 64 -5.68 10.85 -5.82
N SER A 65 -5.99 12.14 -5.94
CA SER A 65 -6.96 12.64 -6.92
C SER A 65 -6.42 12.68 -8.35
N SER A 66 -5.12 12.47 -8.58
CA SER A 66 -4.52 12.52 -9.93
C SER A 66 -4.99 11.37 -10.84
N TRP A 67 -5.47 10.28 -10.25
CA TRP A 67 -6.03 9.12 -10.96
C TRP A 67 -7.54 9.22 -11.21
N ARG A 68 -8.19 10.29 -10.72
CA ARG A 68 -9.57 10.62 -11.04
C ARG A 68 -9.65 11.26 -12.43
N GLN A 69 -9.19 10.56 -13.47
CA GLN A 69 -9.47 11.03 -14.83
C GLN A 69 -10.97 10.87 -15.07
N SER A 70 -11.64 12.01 -15.28
CA SER A 70 -13.07 12.13 -15.57
C SER A 70 -13.53 11.03 -16.52
N PRO A 71 -14.71 10.41 -16.31
CA PRO A 71 -15.32 9.68 -17.41
C PRO A 71 -15.41 10.65 -18.58
N ALA A 72 -14.69 10.38 -19.67
CA ALA A 72 -14.85 11.15 -20.88
C ALA A 72 -16.35 11.14 -21.20
N PRO A 73 -17.00 12.28 -21.46
CA PRO A 73 -18.38 12.25 -21.93
C PRO A 73 -18.37 11.41 -23.19
N ALA A 74 -19.04 10.26 -23.15
CA ALA A 74 -19.25 9.45 -24.33
C ALA A 74 -19.80 10.39 -25.41
N PRO A 75 -19.22 10.45 -26.63
CA PRO A 75 -19.80 11.24 -27.68
C PRO A 75 -21.23 10.76 -27.85
N ALA A 76 -22.20 11.65 -27.63
CA ALA A 76 -23.61 11.36 -27.83
C ALA A 76 -23.77 10.94 -29.29
N ARG A 77 -23.81 9.62 -29.53
CA ARG A 77 -24.29 9.08 -30.80
C ARG A 77 -25.77 9.41 -30.83
N ALA A 78 -26.10 10.47 -31.57
CA ALA A 78 -27.47 10.74 -31.95
C ALA A 78 -28.02 9.49 -32.66
N GLY A 79 -29.08 8.90 -32.09
CA GLY A 79 -29.93 7.92 -32.76
C GLY A 79 -29.63 6.45 -32.49
N SER A 80 -29.95 5.96 -31.30
CA SER A 80 -30.63 4.66 -31.13
C SER A 80 -31.22 4.57 -29.72
N ALA A 81 -32.52 4.28 -29.64
CA ALA A 81 -33.28 4.20 -28.40
C ALA A 81 -33.04 2.92 -27.57
N ASP A 82 -31.86 2.31 -27.69
CA ASP A 82 -31.44 1.11 -26.96
C ASP A 82 -30.08 1.32 -26.25
N SER A 83 -29.81 2.55 -25.79
CA SER A 83 -28.61 2.83 -25.01
C SER A 83 -28.88 2.49 -23.54
N GLU A 84 -28.48 1.26 -23.16
CA GLU A 84 -28.36 0.81 -21.76
C GLU A 84 -27.69 1.90 -20.90
N PRO A 85 -28.32 2.34 -19.79
CA PRO A 85 -27.68 3.27 -18.88
C PRO A 85 -26.72 2.51 -17.96
N GLY A 86 -25.42 2.82 -18.06
CA GLY A 86 -24.52 2.72 -16.90
C GLY A 86 -23.36 1.75 -17.03
N GLU A 87 -22.29 2.20 -17.68
CA GLU A 87 -20.94 1.90 -17.20
C GLU A 87 -20.31 3.22 -16.76
N ALA A 88 -20.72 3.69 -15.58
CA ALA A 88 -19.99 4.74 -14.88
C ALA A 88 -18.56 4.24 -14.68
N GLY A 89 -17.63 4.75 -15.50
CA GLY A 89 -16.23 4.35 -15.51
C GLY A 89 -15.66 4.30 -14.10
N TRP A 90 -15.36 3.09 -13.65
CA TRP A 90 -14.81 2.83 -12.32
C TRP A 90 -13.39 3.39 -12.27
N GLN A 91 -13.11 4.25 -11.30
CA GLN A 91 -11.78 4.87 -11.14
C GLN A 91 -10.92 4.05 -10.16
N PRO A 92 -9.64 3.78 -10.49
CA PRO A 92 -8.72 3.11 -9.59
C PRO A 92 -8.55 3.91 -8.29
N LEU A 93 -8.70 3.25 -7.14
CA LEU A 93 -8.45 3.87 -5.84
C LEU A 93 -6.94 3.93 -5.60
N ALA A 94 -6.35 5.11 -5.81
CA ALA A 94 -4.99 5.40 -5.43
C ALA A 94 -4.97 6.12 -4.07
N LEU A 95 -4.14 5.60 -3.16
CA LEU A 95 -3.95 6.13 -1.81
C LEU A 95 -2.50 6.56 -1.64
N LYS A 96 -2.31 7.73 -1.01
CA LYS A 96 -1.02 8.26 -0.58
C LYS A 96 -0.86 8.04 0.91
N PHE A 97 0.21 7.36 1.26
CA PHE A 97 0.59 7.02 2.62
C PHE A 97 1.77 7.89 3.01
N HIS A 98 1.62 8.69 4.05
CA HIS A 98 2.69 9.55 4.55
C HIS A 98 3.31 8.88 5.77
N TYR A 99 4.56 8.47 5.61
CA TYR A 99 5.34 7.80 6.64
C TYR A 99 6.40 8.73 7.23
N LEU A 100 6.64 8.60 8.52
CA LEU A 100 7.81 9.12 9.22
C LEU A 100 8.76 7.96 9.47
N LEU A 101 9.95 8.03 8.92
CA LEU A 101 11.05 7.11 9.22
C LEU A 101 11.98 7.78 10.23
N SER A 102 11.98 7.31 11.47
CA SER A 102 12.82 7.84 12.55
C SER A 102 13.88 6.82 12.98
N SER A 103 15.08 7.29 13.32
CA SER A 103 16.17 6.47 13.82
C SER A 103 16.47 6.72 15.29
N TYR A 104 16.91 5.67 15.96
CA TYR A 104 17.25 5.62 17.38
C TYR A 104 18.57 4.87 17.54
N GLY A 105 19.41 5.32 18.46
CA GLY A 105 20.74 4.80 18.67
C GLY A 105 21.38 5.43 19.90
N GLU A 106 22.06 4.60 20.69
CA GLU A 106 22.72 5.01 21.93
C GLU A 106 24.08 5.68 21.66
N ARG A 107 24.76 5.30 20.56
CA ARG A 107 26.11 5.76 20.25
C ARG A 107 26.11 6.94 19.28
N ASP A 108 27.11 7.81 19.41
CA ASP A 108 27.35 8.90 18.46
C ASP A 108 27.43 8.38 17.02
N GLY A 109 26.69 9.03 16.11
CA GLY A 109 26.67 8.67 14.68
C GLY A 109 25.83 7.43 14.33
N GLN A 110 25.33 6.68 15.32
CA GLN A 110 24.59 5.45 15.07
C GLN A 110 23.22 5.73 14.44
N GLY A 111 22.51 6.74 14.94
CA GLY A 111 21.21 7.14 14.40
C GLY A 111 21.33 7.69 12.97
N GLU A 112 22.38 8.46 12.69
CA GLU A 112 22.69 9.01 11.37
C GLU A 112 23.01 7.91 10.37
N LEU A 113 23.88 6.96 10.74
CA LEU A 113 24.24 5.84 9.88
C LEU A 113 23.02 4.96 9.59
N LEU A 114 22.22 4.64 10.62
CA LEU A 114 20.98 3.89 10.45
C LEU A 114 20.02 4.56 9.48
N LEU A 115 19.80 5.87 9.64
CA LEU A 115 18.91 6.60 8.76
C LEU A 115 19.47 6.67 7.33
N GLY A 116 20.78 6.86 7.17
CA GLY A 116 21.45 6.87 5.86
C GLY A 116 21.25 5.56 5.10
N LEU A 117 21.49 4.40 5.74
CA LEU A 117 21.26 3.09 5.14
C LEU A 117 19.79 2.89 4.73
N ALA A 118 18.87 3.40 5.55
CA ALA A 118 17.44 3.30 5.28
C ALA A 118 17.01 4.20 4.12
N ILE A 119 17.58 5.41 4.01
CA ILE A 119 17.36 6.32 2.89
C ILE A 119 17.84 5.68 1.59
N ASP A 120 19.05 5.11 1.57
CA ASP A 120 19.60 4.43 0.40
C ASP A 120 18.73 3.24 -0.04
N CYS A 121 18.27 2.42 0.93
CA CYS A 121 17.34 1.32 0.68
C CYS A 121 16.06 1.81 -0.03
N LEU A 122 15.39 2.83 0.55
CA LEU A 122 14.13 3.33 0.03
C LEU A 122 14.29 4.04 -1.31
N GLN A 123 15.44 4.68 -1.56
CA GLN A 123 15.77 5.28 -2.85
C GLN A 123 15.97 4.21 -3.93
N GLN A 124 16.67 3.12 -3.63
CA GLN A 124 16.81 1.97 -4.54
C GLN A 124 15.48 1.21 -4.74
N ALA A 125 14.53 1.38 -3.82
CA ALA A 125 13.18 0.84 -3.88
C ALA A 125 12.13 1.86 -4.35
N ALA A 126 12.52 2.98 -4.97
CA ALA A 126 11.61 4.07 -5.34
C ALA A 126 10.39 3.65 -6.19
N LEU A 127 10.51 2.56 -6.95
CA LEU A 127 9.43 1.94 -7.69
C LEU A 127 9.42 0.41 -7.45
N LEU A 128 8.30 -0.11 -6.97
CA LEU A 128 8.05 -1.54 -6.79
C LEU A 128 6.83 -1.94 -7.63
N ALA A 129 7.06 -2.78 -8.63
CA ALA A 129 6.01 -3.31 -9.51
C ALA A 129 6.37 -4.73 -9.96
N GLY A 130 5.40 -5.42 -10.56
CA GLY A 130 5.60 -6.72 -11.21
C GLY A 130 6.20 -7.77 -10.27
N GLU A 131 7.25 -8.45 -10.75
CA GLU A 131 7.90 -9.56 -10.03
C GLU A 131 8.53 -9.12 -8.71
N ARG A 132 9.15 -7.94 -8.64
CA ARG A 132 9.80 -7.45 -7.42
C ARG A 132 8.78 -7.25 -6.29
N LEU A 133 7.63 -6.66 -6.60
CA LEU A 133 6.54 -6.50 -5.63
C LEU A 133 5.96 -7.85 -5.19
N GLN A 134 5.78 -8.78 -6.13
CA GLN A 134 5.29 -10.12 -5.83
C GLN A 134 6.27 -10.93 -4.98
N ALA A 135 7.57 -10.85 -5.24
CA ALA A 135 8.59 -11.52 -4.45
C ALA A 135 8.60 -11.00 -3.00
N LEU A 136 8.47 -9.69 -2.80
CA LEU A 136 8.36 -9.10 -1.46
C LEU A 136 7.09 -9.57 -0.74
N LEU A 137 5.94 -9.59 -1.42
CA LEU A 137 4.70 -10.11 -0.87
C LEU A 137 4.83 -11.58 -0.46
N GLN A 138 5.41 -12.43 -1.32
CA GLN A 138 5.62 -13.84 -1.00
C GLN A 138 6.57 -14.03 0.19
N ALA A 139 7.65 -13.24 0.25
CA ALA A 139 8.59 -13.24 1.37
C ALA A 139 7.93 -12.85 2.69
N LEU A 140 6.89 -12.00 2.68
CA LEU A 140 6.11 -11.71 3.88
C LEU A 140 5.40 -12.95 4.44
N SER A 141 4.93 -13.86 3.59
CA SER A 141 4.23 -15.08 4.02
C SER A 141 5.17 -16.19 4.49
N ALA A 142 6.42 -16.17 4.04
CA ALA A 142 7.44 -17.17 4.40
C ALA A 142 8.08 -16.93 5.78
N ASP A 143 7.84 -15.77 6.38
CA ASP A 143 8.44 -15.41 7.66
C ASP A 143 7.82 -16.21 8.81
N GLY A 144 8.65 -16.98 9.51
CA GLY A 144 8.32 -17.98 10.54
C GLY A 144 7.67 -17.45 11.82
N SER A 145 7.09 -16.26 11.76
CA SER A 145 6.27 -15.68 12.83
C SER A 145 5.03 -16.55 13.07
N GLY A 146 4.80 -16.97 14.32
CA GLY A 146 3.86 -18.03 14.70
C GLY A 146 2.49 -18.02 14.01
N ARG A 147 1.82 -19.18 13.98
CA ARG A 147 0.62 -19.50 13.16
C ARG A 147 -0.41 -18.37 12.97
N ALA A 148 -0.72 -17.60 14.01
CA ALA A 148 -1.68 -16.49 13.91
C ALA A 148 -1.19 -15.35 12.98
N ARG A 149 0.09 -14.99 13.07
CA ARG A 149 0.71 -13.95 12.23
C ARG A 149 0.91 -14.44 10.80
N ALA A 150 1.30 -15.71 10.62
CA ALA A 150 1.34 -16.35 9.30
C ALA A 150 -0.03 -16.33 8.59
N ASN A 151 -1.13 -16.59 9.30
CA ASN A 151 -2.49 -16.53 8.72
C ASN A 151 -2.90 -15.11 8.29
N VAL A 152 -2.53 -14.08 9.07
CA VAL A 152 -2.79 -12.68 8.71
C VAL A 152 -1.97 -12.28 7.49
N LEU A 153 -0.69 -12.68 7.43
CA LEU A 153 0.21 -12.36 6.31
C LEU A 153 -0.21 -13.09 5.02
N ALA A 154 -0.60 -14.36 5.10
CA ALA A 154 -1.13 -15.10 3.95
C ALA A 154 -2.43 -14.50 3.39
N ARG A 155 -3.34 -14.05 4.28
CA ARG A 155 -4.54 -13.30 3.89
C ARG A 155 -4.20 -11.95 3.28
N LEU A 156 -3.19 -11.27 3.80
CA LEU A 156 -2.72 -9.99 3.27
C LEU A 156 -2.18 -10.13 1.85
N VAL A 157 -1.37 -11.15 1.57
CA VAL A 157 -0.82 -11.40 0.22
C VAL A 157 -1.91 -11.75 -0.78
N SER A 158 -2.91 -12.54 -0.37
CA SER A 158 -4.01 -12.93 -1.25
C SER A 158 -5.08 -11.85 -1.43
N ALA A 159 -5.27 -10.97 -0.44
CA ALA A 159 -6.36 -9.99 -0.42
C ALA A 159 -5.95 -8.56 -0.78
N ALA A 160 -4.65 -8.23 -0.79
CA ALA A 160 -4.15 -6.91 -1.17
C ALA A 160 -3.96 -6.84 -2.69
N PRO A 161 -4.83 -6.14 -3.45
CA PRO A 161 -4.67 -6.01 -4.89
C PRO A 161 -3.59 -4.95 -5.21
N LEU A 162 -2.38 -5.05 -4.68
CA LEU A 162 -1.32 -4.07 -4.97
C LEU A 162 -0.74 -4.33 -6.37
N GLN A 163 -0.73 -3.32 -7.23
CA GLN A 163 -0.13 -3.38 -8.56
C GLN A 163 1.25 -2.70 -8.58
N GLU A 164 1.33 -1.54 -7.94
CA GLU A 164 2.53 -0.71 -7.95
C GLU A 164 2.62 0.11 -6.66
N LEU A 165 3.83 0.27 -6.13
CA LEU A 165 4.18 1.21 -5.08
C LEU A 165 5.24 2.19 -5.59
N ARG A 166 4.98 3.49 -5.42
CA ARG A 166 5.97 4.55 -5.64
C ARG A 166 6.35 5.15 -4.30
N ILE A 167 7.64 5.14 -3.98
CA ILE A 167 8.20 5.68 -2.73
C ILE A 167 8.94 6.96 -3.08
N ARG A 168 8.60 8.06 -2.41
CA ARG A 168 9.23 9.36 -2.62
C ARG A 168 9.54 10.04 -1.30
N PRO A 169 10.70 10.69 -1.16
CA PRO A 169 10.93 11.56 -0.01
C PRO A 169 9.94 12.73 -0.03
N GLU A 170 9.38 13.04 1.12
CA GLU A 170 8.57 14.23 1.38
C GLU A 170 9.38 15.10 2.34
N PHE A 171 9.68 16.34 2.00
CA PHE A 171 10.44 17.24 2.87
C PHE A 171 9.48 18.20 3.56
N LEU A 172 9.37 18.09 4.88
CA LEU A 172 8.56 18.98 5.70
C LEU A 172 9.35 20.20 6.17
N GLY A 173 8.68 21.34 6.28
CA GLY A 173 9.29 22.53 6.89
C GLY A 173 9.55 22.33 8.39
N MET A 174 10.46 23.11 8.96
CA MET A 174 10.82 23.03 10.40
C MET A 174 9.59 23.17 11.32
N GLU A 175 8.69 24.09 10.99
CA GLU A 175 7.47 24.35 11.77
C GLU A 175 6.51 23.13 11.73
N GLU A 176 6.36 22.50 10.57
CA GLU A 176 5.52 21.30 10.39
C GLU A 176 6.10 20.11 11.17
N GLN A 177 7.42 19.90 11.09
CA GLN A 177 8.10 18.86 11.87
C GLN A 177 7.91 19.09 13.37
N THR A 178 8.09 20.33 13.85
CA THR A 178 7.88 20.69 15.26
C THR A 178 6.44 20.41 15.70
N ARG A 179 5.45 20.78 14.87
CA ARG A 179 4.03 20.50 15.13
C ARG A 179 3.74 19.01 15.24
N LEU A 180 4.28 18.19 14.34
CA LEU A 180 4.08 16.75 14.34
C LEU A 180 4.66 16.10 15.61
N TRP A 181 5.92 16.39 15.94
CA TRP A 181 6.56 15.85 17.15
C TRP A 181 5.83 16.26 18.43
N SER A 182 5.37 17.51 18.50
CA SER A 182 4.55 17.98 19.63
C SER A 182 3.21 17.25 19.73
N ALA A 183 2.54 17.05 18.59
CA ALA A 183 1.27 16.34 18.55
C ALA A 183 1.38 14.87 18.97
N TRP A 184 2.51 14.22 18.66
CA TRP A 184 2.78 12.85 19.09
C TRP A 184 3.21 12.72 20.55
N GLN A 185 3.48 13.83 21.25
CA GLN A 185 4.00 13.83 22.62
C GLN A 185 5.26 12.96 22.77
N ALA A 186 6.10 12.95 21.74
CA ALA A 186 7.32 12.15 21.68
C ALA A 186 8.56 13.04 21.58
N HIS A 187 9.70 12.52 22.01
CA HIS A 187 10.97 13.23 21.86
C HIS A 187 11.36 13.28 20.39
N ALA A 188 11.65 14.48 19.88
CA ALA A 188 12.12 14.65 18.52
C ALA A 188 13.39 13.82 18.28
N ARG A 189 13.44 13.15 17.14
CA ARG A 189 14.55 12.30 16.70
C ARG A 189 14.91 12.63 15.26
N LEU A 190 16.10 12.20 14.86
CA LEU A 190 16.50 12.25 13.47
C LEU A 190 15.51 11.42 12.64
N ALA A 191 14.92 12.05 11.63
CA ALA A 191 13.87 11.43 10.86
C ALA A 191 13.76 12.01 9.44
N MET A 192 13.16 11.22 8.56
CA MET A 192 12.83 11.59 7.19
C MET A 192 11.41 11.15 6.86
N THR A 193 10.66 11.99 6.16
CA THR A 193 9.29 11.68 5.75
C THR A 193 9.25 11.15 4.32
N TYR A 194 8.30 10.26 4.06
CA TYR A 194 8.10 9.62 2.76
C TYR A 194 6.63 9.61 2.38
N GLU A 195 6.34 9.99 1.14
CA GLU A 195 5.06 9.71 0.49
C GLU A 195 5.17 8.38 -0.26
N VAL A 196 4.28 7.44 0.04
CA VAL A 196 4.14 6.18 -0.68
C VAL A 196 2.80 6.14 -1.37
N THR A 197 2.81 6.13 -2.70
CA THR A 197 1.59 5.99 -3.50
C THR A 197 1.37 4.53 -3.84
N ALA A 198 0.21 3.98 -3.48
CA ALA A 198 -0.18 2.61 -3.82
C ALA A 198 -1.26 2.60 -4.91
N LEU A 199 -0.96 1.92 -6.01
CA LEU A 199 -1.92 1.63 -7.06
C LEU A 199 -2.58 0.28 -6.81
N LEU A 200 -3.91 0.27 -6.75
CA LEU A 200 -4.70 -0.94 -6.52
C LEU A 200 -5.25 -1.51 -7.82
N LYS A 201 -5.07 -2.81 -8.02
CA LYS A 201 -5.71 -3.60 -9.07
C LYS A 201 -7.22 -3.65 -8.83
N GLU A 202 -7.97 -3.50 -9.91
CA GLU A 202 -9.41 -3.50 -9.88
C GLU A 202 -9.98 -4.86 -9.40
N ALA A 203 -11.07 -4.81 -8.64
CA ALA A 203 -11.91 -5.97 -8.43
C ALA A 203 -12.88 -6.06 -9.62
N ALA A 204 -12.76 -7.08 -10.48
CA ALA A 204 -13.76 -7.30 -11.52
C ALA A 204 -15.16 -7.31 -10.88
N PRO A 205 -16.14 -6.59 -11.43
CA PRO A 205 -17.50 -6.68 -10.92
C PRO A 205 -17.94 -8.13 -11.03
N THR A 206 -18.48 -8.68 -9.95
CA THR A 206 -19.22 -9.94 -10.02
C THR A 206 -20.41 -9.66 -10.92
N ALA A 207 -20.33 -10.07 -12.19
CA ALA A 207 -21.45 -10.02 -13.09
C ALA A 207 -22.63 -10.72 -12.40
N LYS A 208 -23.65 -9.95 -12.01
CA LYS A 208 -24.92 -10.55 -11.61
C LYS A 208 -25.42 -11.28 -12.85
N ALA A 209 -25.51 -12.60 -12.76
CA ALA A 209 -26.16 -13.41 -13.78
C ALA A 209 -27.56 -12.84 -14.03
N GLY A 210 -27.76 -12.20 -15.18
CA GLY A 210 -29.06 -11.68 -15.59
C GLY A 210 -30.05 -12.83 -15.74
N PRO A 211 -31.35 -12.60 -15.49
CA PRO A 211 -32.36 -13.64 -15.54
C PRO A 211 -32.45 -14.18 -16.97
N GLY A 212 -32.36 -15.51 -17.11
CA GLY A 212 -32.38 -16.21 -18.38
C GLY A 212 -33.56 -15.77 -19.24
N ARG A 213 -33.24 -15.25 -20.43
CA ARG A 213 -34.21 -14.92 -21.47
C ARG A 213 -34.94 -16.20 -21.86
N ARG A 214 -36.16 -16.37 -21.35
CA ARG A 214 -37.10 -17.42 -21.77
C ARG A 214 -37.26 -17.30 -23.29
N MET A 215 -36.72 -18.27 -24.03
CA MET A 215 -37.03 -18.46 -25.44
C MET A 215 -38.54 -18.71 -25.57
N SER A 216 -39.27 -17.71 -26.07
CA SER A 216 -40.63 -17.93 -26.54
C SER A 216 -40.54 -18.73 -27.83
N ALA A 217 -40.85 -20.03 -27.76
CA ALA A 217 -41.10 -20.83 -28.94
C ALA A 217 -42.36 -20.27 -29.61
N GLY A 218 -42.15 -19.49 -30.66
CA GLY A 218 -43.19 -19.04 -31.56
C GLY A 218 -43.82 -20.24 -32.26
N ASP A 219 -45.14 -20.27 -32.17
CA ASP A 219 -46.05 -21.32 -32.54
C ASP A 219 -46.00 -21.68 -34.05
N LYS A 220 -46.32 -22.93 -34.35
CA LYS A 220 -46.19 -23.54 -35.68
C LYS A 220 -47.25 -23.00 -36.64
N HIS A 221 -46.79 -22.54 -37.80
CA HIS A 221 -47.62 -22.30 -38.98
C HIS A 221 -47.74 -23.58 -39.82
N ASN A 222 -48.95 -24.09 -40.06
CA ASN A 222 -49.32 -24.86 -41.28
C ASN A 222 -50.86 -24.97 -41.43
N PRO A 223 -51.43 -25.18 -42.63
CA PRO A 223 -52.50 -24.34 -43.15
C PRO A 223 -53.83 -25.11 -43.27
N GLY A 224 -54.94 -24.38 -43.27
CA GLY A 224 -56.23 -24.94 -43.66
C GLY A 224 -56.30 -25.14 -45.17
N GLN A 225 -56.64 -26.35 -45.61
CA GLN A 225 -57.25 -26.56 -46.92
C GLN A 225 -58.76 -26.26 -46.83
N PRO A 226 -59.35 -25.58 -47.83
CA PRO A 226 -60.80 -25.62 -48.03
C PRO A 226 -61.19 -26.61 -49.14
N SER A 227 -62.27 -27.33 -48.82
CA SER A 227 -63.32 -27.93 -49.66
C SER A 227 -62.96 -28.94 -50.74
#